data_AF-A0A0J8UAA0-F1
#
_entry.id   AF-A0A0J8UAA0-F1
#
_cell.length_a   1.000
_cell.length_b   1.000
_cell.length_c   1.000
_cell.angle_alpha   90.00
_cell.angle_beta   90.00
_cell.angle_gamma   90.00
#
_symmetry.space_group_name_H-M   'P 1'
#
loop_
_entity.id
_entity.type
_entity.pdbx_description
1 polymer ?
#
loop_
_entity_poly.entity_id
_entity_poly.type
_entity_poly.pdbx_seq_one_letter_code
_entity_poly.pdbx_strand_id
1 'polypeptide(L)'
;MLKFLDPSRNRYAGLIFAIFVLCGPVALGVAGWAAWNSHSKQPMPTSSYIGLNTTTAQIAIFADRVVRLSLTGAGEQSRKTLASMVVDPRAVLLAEEPWNVTSTNVNTINRVAEEPDSAEWEVEVEVGYSAPGSGVVQFGNVVVNVLSSGGAYKATALPRFRNPEVRSMQVGPGYANAVDVSSPLGKTVANFATAYFVPGSSLDMGRYVTGSFPKEEKPLASSPFTSATVQTILSKGALPVEPAPGATADVLVTVRGGASEKTWYTMQIPLRLAVTDQHQWAVSAILETVDVGKIIHR
;
A
#
# COMPACT_ATOMS: atom_id res chain seq x y z
N MET A 1 19.00 -15.75 -45.72
CA MET A 1 20.09 -14.94 -45.11
C MET A 1 20.89 -14.35 -46.27
N LEU A 2 20.97 -13.07 -46.63
CA LEU A 2 20.75 -11.78 -45.98
C LEU A 2 19.99 -10.85 -46.95
N LYS A 3 18.85 -10.28 -46.54
CA LYS A 3 18.16 -9.18 -47.26
C LYS A 3 17.96 -7.94 -46.35
N PHE A 4 18.67 -7.87 -45.23
CA PHE A 4 18.50 -6.86 -44.19
C PHE A 4 19.50 -5.68 -44.26
N LEU A 5 20.27 -5.55 -45.34
CA LEU A 5 21.26 -4.48 -45.51
C LEU A 5 20.96 -3.65 -46.77
N ASP A 6 19.75 -3.07 -46.85
CA ASP A 6 19.49 -1.97 -47.77
C ASP A 6 19.65 -0.63 -47.01
N PRO A 7 20.79 0.06 -47.13
CA PRO A 7 21.09 1.27 -46.37
C PRO A 7 20.25 2.49 -46.81
N SER A 8 19.46 2.38 -47.88
CA SER A 8 18.64 3.49 -48.39
C SER A 8 17.37 3.77 -47.56
N ARG A 9 16.92 2.81 -46.75
CA ARG A 9 15.62 2.89 -46.04
C ARG A 9 15.69 3.23 -44.57
N ASN A 10 16.87 3.24 -43.95
CA ASN A 10 16.98 3.42 -42.52
C ASN A 10 18.14 4.36 -42.17
N ARG A 11 17.82 5.64 -41.91
CA ARG A 11 18.80 6.70 -41.61
C ARG A 11 19.69 6.40 -40.38
N TYR A 12 19.29 5.41 -39.58
CA TYR A 12 20.01 4.95 -38.40
C TYR A 12 20.90 3.72 -38.64
N ALA A 13 20.77 3.03 -39.79
CA ALA A 13 21.57 1.84 -40.08
C ALA A 13 23.07 2.16 -40.23
N GLY A 14 23.40 3.31 -40.83
CA GLY A 14 24.79 3.77 -40.94
C GLY A 14 25.42 4.07 -39.57
N LEU A 15 24.65 4.66 -38.65
CA LEU A 15 25.12 4.99 -37.30
C LEU A 15 25.36 3.72 -36.46
N ILE A 16 24.44 2.75 -36.53
CA ILE A 16 24.57 1.47 -35.82
C ILE A 16 25.76 0.66 -36.35
N PHE A 17 25.99 0.67 -37.67
CA PHE A 17 27.14 -0.01 -38.28
C PHE A 17 28.47 0.66 -37.89
N ALA A 18 28.53 2.00 -37.87
CA ALA A 18 29.71 2.73 -37.41
C ALA A 18 30.06 2.43 -35.94
N ILE A 19 29.05 2.36 -35.07
CA ILE A 19 29.22 1.97 -33.65
C ILE A 19 29.71 0.51 -33.53
N PHE A 20 29.20 -0.40 -34.36
CA PHE A 20 29.63 -1.80 -34.41
C PHE A 20 31.12 -1.95 -34.78
N VAL A 21 31.58 -1.17 -35.77
CA VAL A 21 32.96 -1.27 -36.30
C VAL A 21 33.96 -0.56 -35.38
N LEU A 22 33.59 0.57 -34.78
CA LEU A 22 34.51 1.37 -33.94
C LEU A 22 34.60 0.89 -32.48
N CYS A 23 33.54 0.32 -31.92
CA CYS A 23 33.49 0.02 -30.48
C CYS A 23 33.29 -1.47 -30.14
N GLY A 24 33.13 -2.32 -31.16
CA GLY A 24 32.96 -3.76 -31.00
C GLY A 24 31.61 -4.18 -30.37
N PRO A 25 31.27 -5.47 -30.42
CA PRO A 25 29.98 -5.99 -29.93
C PRO A 25 29.76 -5.77 -28.42
N VAL A 26 30.84 -5.58 -27.65
CA VAL A 26 30.78 -5.30 -26.21
C VAL A 26 30.15 -3.93 -25.92
N ALA A 27 30.41 -2.91 -26.75
CA ALA A 27 29.89 -1.57 -26.54
C ALA A 27 28.36 -1.49 -26.68
N LEU A 28 27.75 -2.32 -27.53
CA LEU A 28 26.29 -2.42 -27.63
C LEU A 28 25.67 -3.13 -26.44
N GLY A 29 26.37 -4.13 -25.88
CA GLY A 29 25.98 -4.74 -24.61
C GLY A 29 25.95 -3.72 -23.47
N VAL A 30 26.99 -2.88 -23.38
CA VAL A 30 27.09 -1.84 -22.34
C VAL A 30 26.08 -0.70 -22.57
N ALA A 31 25.90 -0.23 -23.80
CA ALA A 31 24.93 0.82 -24.11
C ALA A 31 23.48 0.34 -23.93
N GLY A 32 23.18 -0.91 -24.31
CA GLY A 32 21.88 -1.54 -24.08
C GLY A 32 21.60 -1.74 -22.59
N TRP A 33 22.61 -2.19 -21.82
CA TRP A 33 22.50 -2.33 -20.37
C TRP A 33 22.32 -0.98 -19.66
N ALA A 34 23.04 0.06 -20.09
CA ALA A 34 22.91 1.41 -19.55
C ALA A 34 21.54 2.05 -19.86
N ALA A 35 21.01 1.85 -21.08
CA ALA A 35 19.68 2.32 -21.46
C ALA A 35 18.55 1.57 -20.76
N TRP A 36 18.73 0.26 -20.50
CA TRP A 36 17.81 -0.53 -19.71
C TRP A 36 17.79 -0.08 -18.24
N ASN A 37 18.96 0.14 -17.64
CA ASN A 37 19.10 0.65 -16.28
C ASN A 37 18.61 2.10 -16.10
N SER A 38 18.54 2.90 -17.16
CA SER A 38 18.01 4.27 -17.08
C SER A 38 16.47 4.31 -17.15
N HIS A 39 15.83 3.38 -17.86
CA HIS A 39 14.36 3.24 -17.88
C HIS A 39 13.79 2.50 -16.68
N SER A 40 14.59 1.68 -15.98
CA SER A 40 14.16 0.95 -14.78
C SER A 40 14.31 1.75 -13.48
N LYS A 41 14.88 2.96 -13.53
CA LYS A 41 14.87 3.86 -12.38
C LYS A 41 13.49 4.49 -12.31
N GLN A 42 12.63 3.90 -11.49
CA GLN A 42 11.48 4.61 -10.96
C GLN A 42 11.95 6.01 -10.51
N PRO A 43 11.19 7.08 -10.81
CA PRO A 43 11.51 8.38 -10.24
C PRO A 43 11.66 8.16 -8.73
N MET A 44 12.80 8.59 -8.17
CA MET A 44 13.00 8.52 -6.73
C MET A 44 11.79 9.14 -6.06
N PRO A 45 11.24 8.52 -5.00
CA PRO A 45 10.13 9.11 -4.26
C PRO A 45 10.47 10.57 -3.98
N THR A 46 9.70 11.50 -4.53
CA THR A 46 9.83 12.90 -4.19
C THR A 46 9.65 12.96 -2.69
N SER A 47 10.64 13.50 -1.97
CA SER A 47 10.61 13.53 -0.52
C SER A 47 9.41 14.35 -0.05
N SER A 48 8.32 13.67 0.29
CA SER A 48 7.21 14.24 1.02
C SER A 48 7.71 14.51 2.43
N TYR A 49 7.86 15.79 2.80
CA TYR A 49 8.29 16.24 4.13
C TYR A 49 7.17 16.04 5.16
N ILE A 50 6.77 14.79 5.40
CA ILE A 50 5.76 14.47 6.40
C ILE A 50 6.51 14.02 7.64
N GLY A 51 6.78 14.98 8.54
CA GLY A 51 7.01 14.66 9.95
C GLY A 51 8.36 14.98 10.57
N LEU A 52 9.27 15.73 9.93
CA LEU A 52 10.58 16.03 10.52
C LEU A 52 10.80 17.47 11.01
N ASN A 53 9.87 18.41 10.76
CA ASN A 53 9.99 19.77 11.26
C ASN A 53 8.66 20.30 11.86
N THR A 54 8.76 21.13 12.91
CA THR A 54 7.61 21.70 13.63
C THR A 54 6.66 22.46 12.69
N THR A 55 7.20 23.14 11.67
CA THR A 55 6.44 23.94 10.72
C THR A 55 5.49 23.09 9.87
N THR A 56 5.97 22.00 9.27
CA THR A 56 5.15 21.07 8.48
C THR A 56 4.07 20.41 9.33
N ALA A 57 4.35 20.09 10.59
CA ALA A 57 3.34 19.57 11.52
C ALA A 57 2.23 20.60 11.78
N GLN A 58 2.57 21.88 11.99
CA GLN A 58 1.58 22.94 12.17
C GLN A 58 0.75 23.21 10.91
N ILE A 59 1.38 23.16 9.73
CA ILE A 59 0.70 23.28 8.43
C ILE A 59 -0.27 22.12 8.23
N ALA A 60 0.13 20.88 8.56
CA ALA A 60 -0.72 19.70 8.49
C ALA A 60 -1.97 19.85 9.39
N ILE A 61 -1.76 20.27 10.65
CA ILE A 61 -2.85 20.50 11.61
C ILE A 61 -3.77 21.62 11.12
N PHE A 62 -3.21 22.71 10.58
CA PHE A 62 -3.99 23.82 10.05
C PHE A 62 -4.84 23.37 8.85
N ALA A 63 -4.23 22.72 7.86
CA ALA A 63 -4.92 22.22 6.67
C ALA A 63 -6.04 21.24 7.03
N ASP A 64 -5.77 20.27 7.91
CA ASP A 64 -6.78 19.33 8.40
C ASP A 64 -7.98 20.06 9.04
N ARG A 65 -7.72 21.06 9.88
CA ARG A 65 -8.79 21.86 10.50
C ARG A 65 -9.62 22.63 9.47
N VAL A 66 -8.97 23.24 8.47
CA VAL A 66 -9.68 23.96 7.39
C VAL A 66 -10.57 22.99 6.62
N VAL A 67 -10.04 21.82 6.22
CA VAL A 67 -10.81 20.79 5.50
C VAL A 67 -11.99 20.32 6.33
N ARG A 68 -11.75 19.88 7.57
CA ARG A 68 -12.83 19.42 8.47
C ARG A 68 -13.89 20.49 8.64
N LEU A 69 -13.52 21.72 8.98
CA LEU A 69 -14.47 22.80 9.21
C LEU A 69 -15.25 23.16 7.93
N SER A 70 -14.62 23.10 6.75
CA SER A 70 -15.30 23.35 5.47
C SER A 70 -16.35 22.29 5.11
N LEU A 71 -16.16 21.05 5.58
CA LEU A 71 -17.06 19.93 5.28
C LEU A 71 -18.11 19.71 6.37
N THR A 72 -17.72 19.82 7.65
CA THR A 72 -18.56 19.51 8.81
C THR A 72 -19.17 20.74 9.48
N GLY A 73 -18.67 21.94 9.17
CA GLY A 73 -19.15 23.17 9.77
C GLY A 73 -20.56 23.53 9.32
N ALA A 74 -21.38 24.01 10.27
CA ALA A 74 -22.73 24.49 10.00
C ALA A 74 -23.02 25.76 10.84
N GLY A 75 -23.87 26.63 10.29
CA GLY A 75 -24.30 27.86 10.95
C GLY A 75 -23.24 28.96 11.03
N GLU A 76 -23.64 30.08 11.64
CA GLU A 76 -22.90 31.35 11.59
C GLU A 76 -21.55 31.31 12.32
N GLN A 77 -21.46 30.57 13.42
CA GLN A 77 -20.20 30.49 14.19
C GLN A 77 -19.12 29.75 13.40
N SER A 78 -19.43 28.57 12.84
CA SER A 78 -18.52 27.83 11.97
C SER A 78 -18.13 28.64 10.74
N ARG A 79 -19.08 29.38 10.16
CA ARG A 79 -18.81 30.27 9.03
C ARG A 79 -17.80 31.36 9.40
N LYS A 80 -17.96 32.03 10.55
CA LYS A 80 -17.01 33.03 11.06
C LYS A 80 -15.63 32.43 11.35
N THR A 81 -15.59 31.24 11.94
CA THR A 81 -14.32 30.54 12.20
C THR A 81 -13.62 30.18 10.90
N LEU A 82 -14.32 29.65 9.89
CA LEU A 82 -13.69 29.34 8.60
C LEU A 82 -13.27 30.62 7.85
N ALA A 83 -14.09 31.67 7.93
CA ALA A 83 -13.77 32.99 7.37
C ALA A 83 -12.49 33.60 7.95
N SER A 84 -12.16 33.37 9.22
CA SER A 84 -10.90 33.85 9.81
C SER A 84 -9.67 33.07 9.31
N MET A 85 -9.87 31.82 8.87
CA MET A 85 -8.82 30.93 8.39
C MET A 85 -8.46 31.14 6.91
N VAL A 86 -9.32 31.79 6.11
CA VAL A 86 -9.06 32.03 4.68
C VAL A 86 -8.61 33.47 4.40
N VAL A 87 -8.01 33.70 3.23
CA VAL A 87 -7.64 35.04 2.76
C VAL A 87 -8.87 35.87 2.34
N ASP A 88 -9.83 35.30 1.61
CA ASP A 88 -11.10 35.98 1.29
C ASP A 88 -12.28 35.45 2.13
N PRO A 89 -12.63 36.11 3.26
CA PRO A 89 -13.71 35.67 4.14
C PRO A 89 -15.10 35.74 3.50
N ARG A 90 -15.28 36.51 2.42
CA ARG A 90 -16.59 36.70 1.76
C ARG A 90 -16.98 35.50 0.90
N ALA A 91 -16.00 34.72 0.46
CA ALA A 91 -16.21 33.50 -0.31
C ALA A 91 -16.71 32.34 0.56
N VAL A 92 -16.72 32.48 1.89
CA VAL A 92 -17.07 31.42 2.82
C VAL A 92 -18.59 31.27 2.94
N LEU A 93 -19.08 30.21 2.30
CA LEU A 93 -20.43 29.68 2.46
C LEU A 93 -20.32 28.24 3.02
N LEU A 94 -21.20 27.91 3.96
CA LEU A 94 -21.30 26.56 4.52
C LEU A 94 -22.67 26.00 4.18
N ALA A 95 -22.74 24.68 4.02
CA ALA A 95 -24.01 23.99 3.85
C ALA A 95 -24.84 24.09 5.14
N GLU A 96 -26.17 24.12 4.99
CA GLU A 96 -27.09 24.02 6.13
C GLU A 96 -27.00 22.62 6.76
N GLU A 97 -26.89 21.60 5.92
CA GLU A 97 -26.65 20.21 6.30
C GLU A 97 -25.21 19.82 5.96
N PRO A 98 -24.31 19.70 6.95
CA PRO A 98 -22.91 19.43 6.72
C PRO A 98 -22.66 17.95 6.38
N TRP A 99 -21.55 17.69 5.69
CA TRP A 99 -21.09 16.33 5.42
C TRP A 99 -20.67 15.63 6.71
N ASN A 100 -20.84 14.31 6.75
CA ASN A 100 -20.29 13.49 7.83
C ASN A 100 -18.89 13.02 7.44
N VAL A 101 -17.86 13.48 8.15
CA VAL A 101 -16.46 13.10 7.94
C VAL A 101 -16.07 12.00 8.93
N THR A 102 -15.72 10.82 8.42
CA THR A 102 -15.32 9.65 9.21
C THR A 102 -13.83 9.59 9.49
N SER A 103 -13.02 10.12 8.58
CA SER A 103 -11.56 10.12 8.68
C SER A 103 -10.95 11.26 7.87
N THR A 104 -9.77 11.70 8.29
CA THR A 104 -8.90 12.55 7.46
C THR A 104 -7.47 12.08 7.63
N ASN A 105 -6.66 12.23 6.58
CA ASN A 105 -5.24 11.94 6.60
C ASN A 105 -4.49 12.93 5.70
N VAL A 106 -3.42 13.54 6.20
CA VAL A 106 -2.58 14.43 5.38
C VAL A 106 -1.62 13.56 4.58
N ASN A 107 -1.82 13.51 3.26
CA ASN A 107 -1.08 12.65 2.35
C ASN A 107 0.22 13.28 1.86
N THR A 108 0.24 14.60 1.63
CA THR A 108 1.38 15.31 1.05
C THR A 108 1.39 16.76 1.49
N ILE A 109 2.59 17.31 1.72
CA ILE A 109 2.83 18.72 2.00
C ILE A 109 3.98 19.16 1.10
N ASN A 110 3.67 20.04 0.15
CA ASN A 110 4.64 20.57 -0.80
C ASN A 110 4.77 22.08 -0.58
N ARG A 111 6.00 22.57 -0.42
CA ARG A 111 6.24 24.01 -0.48
C ARG A 111 6.23 24.43 -1.95
N VAL A 112 5.34 25.33 -2.32
CA VAL A 112 5.15 25.78 -3.72
C VAL A 112 5.75 27.15 -3.99
N ALA A 113 5.87 27.99 -2.97
CA ALA A 113 6.55 29.28 -3.05
C ALA A 113 7.22 29.65 -1.71
N GLU A 114 8.26 30.47 -1.76
CA GLU A 114 8.99 30.97 -0.60
C GLU A 114 9.44 32.41 -0.82
N GLU A 115 9.20 33.23 0.20
CA GLU A 115 9.58 34.63 0.32
C GLU A 115 10.36 34.80 1.64
N PRO A 116 11.09 35.92 1.85
CA PRO A 116 11.94 36.10 3.03
C PRO A 116 11.24 35.91 4.39
N ASP A 117 9.94 36.17 4.47
CA ASP A 117 9.14 36.11 5.69
C ASP A 117 7.90 35.21 5.57
N SER A 118 7.71 34.53 4.44
CA SER A 118 6.52 33.74 4.17
C SER A 118 6.76 32.58 3.22
N ALA A 119 5.88 31.58 3.27
CA ALA A 119 5.92 30.44 2.35
C ALA A 119 4.50 30.01 2.03
N GLU A 120 4.28 29.60 0.78
CA GLU A 120 3.05 28.97 0.35
C GLU A 120 3.25 27.46 0.23
N TRP A 121 2.27 26.73 0.72
CA TRP A 121 2.28 25.28 0.80
C TRP A 121 1.02 24.74 0.14
N GLU A 122 1.16 23.69 -0.66
CA GLU A 122 0.05 22.86 -1.10
C GLU A 122 -0.02 21.63 -0.19
N VAL A 123 -1.17 21.44 0.45
CA VAL A 123 -1.42 20.31 1.35
C VAL A 123 -2.54 19.46 0.77
N GLU A 124 -2.28 18.17 0.57
CA GLU A 124 -3.26 17.19 0.14
C GLU A 124 -3.74 16.38 1.34
N VAL A 125 -5.06 16.36 1.55
CA VAL A 125 -5.74 15.68 2.65
C VAL A 125 -6.72 14.67 2.05
N GLU A 126 -6.50 13.38 2.32
CA GLU A 126 -7.52 12.36 2.07
C GLU A 126 -8.63 12.50 3.11
N VAL A 127 -9.88 12.47 2.65
CA VAL A 127 -11.06 12.54 3.51
C VAL A 127 -11.95 11.34 3.25
N GLY A 128 -12.36 10.65 4.31
CA GLY A 128 -13.49 9.73 4.31
C GLY A 128 -14.74 10.51 4.70
N TYR A 129 -15.73 10.56 3.82
CA TYR A 129 -16.92 11.38 4.02
C TYR A 129 -18.19 10.71 3.47
N SER A 130 -19.35 11.09 3.98
CA SER A 130 -20.65 10.65 3.49
C SER A 130 -21.61 11.83 3.43
N ALA A 131 -22.46 11.85 2.40
CA ALA A 131 -23.52 12.83 2.28
C ALA A 131 -24.52 12.68 3.46
N PRO A 132 -25.14 13.78 3.91
CA PRO A 132 -26.22 13.72 4.90
C PRO A 132 -27.26 12.65 4.52
N GLY A 133 -27.58 11.76 5.47
CA GLY A 133 -28.59 10.71 5.29
C GLY A 133 -28.20 9.51 4.40
N SER A 134 -27.05 9.54 3.70
CA SER A 134 -26.64 8.46 2.79
C SER A 134 -26.13 7.21 3.51
N GLY A 135 -25.31 7.40 4.55
CA GLY A 135 -24.60 6.31 5.22
C GLY A 135 -23.50 5.63 4.38
N VAL A 136 -23.38 5.97 3.09
CA VAL A 136 -22.32 5.46 2.20
C VAL A 136 -21.08 6.33 2.33
N VAL A 137 -20.00 5.75 2.84
CA VAL A 137 -18.69 6.41 2.95
C VAL A 137 -17.97 6.39 1.60
N GLN A 138 -17.46 7.55 1.20
CA GLN A 138 -16.63 7.78 0.03
C GLN A 138 -15.27 8.33 0.49
N PHE A 139 -14.25 8.13 -0.34
CA PHE A 139 -12.92 8.69 -0.12
C PHE A 139 -12.57 9.66 -1.25
N GLY A 140 -11.93 10.77 -0.92
CA GLY A 140 -11.47 11.75 -1.90
C GLY A 140 -10.30 12.55 -1.37
N ASN A 141 -9.51 13.13 -2.28
CA ASN A 141 -8.43 14.03 -1.92
C ASN A 141 -8.90 15.47 -2.01
N VAL A 142 -8.64 16.22 -0.95
CA VAL A 142 -8.93 17.64 -0.83
C VAL A 142 -7.62 18.38 -0.71
N VAL A 143 -7.47 19.45 -1.49
CA VAL A 143 -6.27 20.26 -1.50
C VAL A 143 -6.52 21.60 -0.87
N VAL A 144 -5.60 22.01 -0.01
CA VAL A 144 -5.57 23.30 0.66
C VAL A 144 -4.24 23.97 0.37
N ASN A 145 -4.29 25.18 -0.18
CA ASN A 145 -3.12 26.03 -0.29
C ASN A 145 -3.02 26.89 0.96
N VAL A 146 -1.91 26.79 1.70
CA VAL A 146 -1.67 27.44 2.99
C VAL A 146 -0.54 28.45 2.84
N LEU A 147 -0.82 29.71 3.15
CA LEU A 147 0.19 30.73 3.38
C LEU A 147 0.63 30.69 4.84
N SER A 148 1.93 30.59 5.09
CA SER A 148 2.54 30.67 6.42
C SER A 148 3.46 31.87 6.52
N SER A 149 3.36 32.67 7.58
CA SER A 149 4.27 33.80 7.84
C SER A 149 4.34 34.06 9.35
N GLY A 150 5.55 34.16 9.92
CA GLY A 150 5.74 34.45 11.35
C GLY A 150 5.01 33.52 12.33
N GLY A 151 4.74 32.26 11.96
CA GLY A 151 3.98 31.31 12.77
C GLY A 151 2.45 31.44 12.67
N ALA A 152 1.94 32.37 11.85
CA ALA A 152 0.55 32.47 11.47
C ALA A 152 0.27 31.73 10.16
N TYR A 153 -0.97 31.29 9.98
CA TYR A 153 -1.40 30.49 8.83
C TYR A 153 -2.74 31.00 8.28
N LYS A 154 -2.87 31.05 6.96
CA LYS A 154 -4.14 31.26 6.26
C LYS A 154 -4.23 30.38 5.04
N ALA A 155 -5.42 29.87 4.72
CA ALA A 155 -5.68 29.22 3.45
C ALA A 155 -5.87 30.30 2.37
N THR A 156 -5.15 30.19 1.25
CA THR A 156 -5.25 31.16 0.15
C THR A 156 -6.57 31.05 -0.61
N ALA A 157 -7.22 29.89 -0.55
CA ALA A 157 -8.57 29.63 -1.05
C ALA A 157 -9.31 28.61 -0.17
N LEU A 158 -10.61 28.43 -0.39
CA LEU A 158 -11.36 27.32 0.19
C LEU A 158 -10.81 25.97 -0.32
N PRO A 159 -10.88 24.90 0.50
CA PRO A 159 -10.47 23.57 0.07
C PRO A 159 -11.22 23.10 -1.18
N ARG A 160 -10.53 22.37 -2.05
CA ARG A 160 -11.12 21.82 -3.28
C ARG A 160 -10.82 20.34 -3.44
N PHE A 161 -11.76 19.58 -3.97
CA PHE A 161 -11.49 18.20 -4.37
C PHE A 161 -10.52 18.15 -5.55
N ARG A 162 -9.62 17.19 -5.51
CA ARG A 162 -8.68 16.83 -6.57
C ARG A 162 -8.86 15.36 -6.89
N ASN A 163 -9.01 15.05 -8.17
CA ASN A 163 -8.94 13.67 -8.62
C ASN A 163 -7.49 13.21 -8.48
N PRO A 164 -7.22 12.09 -7.79
CA PRO A 164 -5.86 11.61 -7.69
C PRO A 164 -5.35 11.12 -9.05
N GLU A 165 -4.09 11.40 -9.34
CA GLU A 165 -3.38 10.83 -10.49
C GLU A 165 -2.94 9.39 -10.18
N VAL A 166 -3.90 8.50 -9.94
CA VAL A 166 -3.57 7.08 -9.68
C VAL A 166 -3.35 6.37 -11.01
N ARG A 167 -2.14 5.88 -11.23
CA ARG A 167 -1.88 4.87 -12.27
C ARG A 167 -2.30 3.51 -11.74
N SER A 168 -3.30 2.92 -12.38
CA SER A 168 -3.71 1.56 -12.05
C SER A 168 -2.59 0.59 -12.41
N MET A 169 -2.27 -0.32 -11.50
CA MET A 169 -1.38 -1.45 -11.78
C MET A 169 -2.14 -2.76 -11.65
N GLN A 170 -1.81 -3.71 -12.51
CA GLN A 170 -2.26 -5.09 -12.38
C GLN A 170 -1.06 -5.93 -11.95
N VAL A 171 -1.26 -6.74 -10.92
CA VAL A 171 -0.23 -7.62 -10.39
C VAL A 171 -0.73 -9.05 -10.54
N GLY A 172 0.04 -9.88 -11.25
CA GLY A 172 -0.25 -11.31 -11.38
C GLY A 172 -0.04 -12.07 -10.05
N PRO A 173 -0.63 -13.26 -9.88
CA PRO A 173 -0.47 -14.03 -8.65
C PRO A 173 0.94 -14.63 -8.56
N GLY A 174 1.62 -14.47 -7.42
CA GLY A 174 2.86 -15.19 -7.10
C GLY A 174 2.61 -16.60 -6.52
N TYR A 175 1.38 -16.88 -6.10
CA TYR A 175 0.93 -18.18 -5.59
C TYR A 175 -0.21 -18.68 -6.47
N ALA A 176 0.00 -19.77 -7.19
CA ALA A 176 -0.93 -20.22 -8.23
C ALA A 176 -1.38 -21.67 -8.08
N ASN A 177 -0.65 -22.49 -7.31
CA ASN A 177 -0.94 -23.92 -7.20
C ASN A 177 -1.87 -24.17 -6.01
N ALA A 178 -3.07 -24.66 -6.25
CA ALA A 178 -4.00 -24.98 -5.17
C ALA A 178 -3.49 -26.16 -4.33
N VAL A 179 -3.58 -26.00 -3.00
CA VAL A 179 -3.28 -27.06 -2.04
C VAL A 179 -4.57 -27.42 -1.32
N ASP A 180 -4.88 -28.72 -1.27
CA ASP A 180 -6.07 -29.20 -0.57
C ASP A 180 -5.97 -28.91 0.93
N VAL A 181 -6.98 -28.25 1.49
CA VAL A 181 -7.09 -27.95 2.92
C VAL A 181 -7.20 -29.24 3.75
N SER A 182 -7.69 -30.34 3.15
CA SER A 182 -7.79 -31.64 3.80
C SER A 182 -6.45 -32.43 3.85
N SER A 183 -5.46 -31.98 3.08
CA SER A 183 -4.11 -32.60 3.02
C SER A 183 -3.39 -32.49 4.38
N PRO A 184 -2.32 -33.29 4.61
CA PRO A 184 -1.51 -33.15 5.83
C PRO A 184 -0.99 -31.72 6.05
N LEU A 185 -0.52 -31.06 4.98
CA LEU A 185 -0.11 -29.65 5.02
C LEU A 185 -1.29 -28.76 5.40
N GLY A 186 -2.44 -28.95 4.74
CA GLY A 186 -3.64 -28.16 4.98
C GLY A 186 -4.16 -28.26 6.41
N LYS A 187 -4.12 -29.45 7.01
CA LYS A 187 -4.47 -29.68 8.42
C LYS A 187 -3.51 -28.98 9.38
N THR A 188 -2.20 -29.02 9.13
CA THR A 188 -1.22 -28.27 9.92
C THR A 188 -1.55 -26.77 9.87
N VAL A 189 -1.78 -26.23 8.67
CA VAL A 189 -2.12 -24.81 8.49
C VAL A 189 -3.43 -24.44 9.19
N ALA A 190 -4.46 -25.27 9.10
CA ALA A 190 -5.75 -25.02 9.76
C ALA A 190 -5.65 -25.02 11.28
N ASN A 191 -4.91 -25.97 11.84
CA ASN A 191 -4.68 -26.03 13.28
C ASN A 191 -3.78 -24.89 13.77
N PHE A 192 -2.74 -24.53 13.00
CA PHE A 192 -1.91 -23.36 13.27
C PHE A 192 -2.75 -22.08 13.27
N ALA A 193 -3.58 -21.85 12.26
CA ALA A 193 -4.44 -20.67 12.18
C ALA A 193 -5.40 -20.58 13.38
N THR A 194 -5.98 -21.71 13.81
CA THR A 194 -6.83 -21.75 15.00
C THR A 194 -6.04 -21.44 16.26
N ALA A 195 -4.88 -22.08 16.47
CA ALA A 195 -4.03 -21.85 17.63
C ALA A 195 -3.46 -20.43 17.69
N TYR A 196 -3.23 -19.80 16.53
CA TYR A 196 -2.63 -18.48 16.42
C TYR A 196 -3.66 -17.34 16.54
N PHE A 197 -4.84 -17.47 15.92
CA PHE A 197 -5.84 -16.40 15.89
C PHE A 197 -6.96 -16.51 16.92
N VAL A 198 -7.19 -17.66 17.54
CA VAL A 198 -8.29 -17.83 18.51
C VAL A 198 -7.72 -17.78 19.93
N PRO A 199 -8.01 -16.73 20.72
CA PRO A 199 -7.51 -16.62 22.09
C PRO A 199 -8.00 -17.79 22.95
N GLY A 200 -7.11 -18.35 23.78
CA GLY A 200 -7.47 -19.45 24.67
C GLY A 200 -7.83 -20.76 23.96
N SER A 201 -7.52 -20.89 22.67
CA SER A 201 -7.63 -22.15 21.94
C SER A 201 -6.96 -23.29 22.73
N SER A 202 -7.62 -24.46 22.79
CA SER A 202 -7.05 -25.67 23.39
C SER A 202 -5.90 -26.27 22.57
N LEU A 203 -5.71 -25.77 21.35
CA LEU A 203 -4.61 -26.16 20.48
C LEU A 203 -3.33 -25.43 20.89
N ASP A 204 -2.30 -26.20 21.20
CA ASP A 204 -0.96 -25.70 21.49
C ASP A 204 -0.24 -25.34 20.18
N MET A 205 0.03 -24.05 19.96
CA MET A 205 0.75 -23.55 18.78
C MET A 205 2.10 -24.25 18.60
N GLY A 206 2.78 -24.62 19.70
CA GLY A 206 4.08 -25.29 19.69
C GLY A 206 4.08 -26.61 18.91
N ARG A 207 2.92 -27.24 18.70
CA ARG A 207 2.77 -28.49 17.95
C ARG A 207 2.71 -28.31 16.44
N TYR A 208 2.46 -27.09 15.96
CA TYR A 208 2.26 -26.79 14.55
C TYR A 208 3.39 -25.93 13.97
N VAL A 209 4.39 -25.59 14.79
CA VAL A 209 5.54 -24.80 14.40
C VAL A 209 6.84 -25.59 14.51
N THR A 210 7.84 -25.24 13.70
CA THR A 210 9.17 -25.83 13.83
C THR A 210 9.92 -25.23 15.02
N GLY A 211 10.98 -25.90 15.49
CA GLY A 211 11.88 -25.33 16.52
C GLY A 211 12.62 -24.07 16.07
N SER A 212 12.65 -23.78 14.76
CA SER A 212 13.20 -22.56 14.16
C SER A 212 12.18 -21.44 13.98
N PHE A 213 10.91 -21.67 14.34
CA PHE A 213 9.89 -20.63 14.30
C PHE A 213 10.28 -19.46 15.23
N PRO A 214 10.15 -18.19 14.79
CA PRO A 214 10.58 -17.05 15.59
C PRO A 214 9.92 -17.05 16.98
N LYS A 215 10.72 -16.84 18.03
CA LYS A 215 10.24 -16.95 19.43
C LYS A 215 9.46 -15.73 19.89
N GLU A 216 9.72 -14.60 19.24
CA GLU A 216 8.99 -13.35 19.35
C GLU A 216 7.58 -13.45 18.76
N GLU A 217 7.38 -14.36 17.80
CA GLU A 217 6.11 -14.61 17.16
C GLU A 217 5.23 -15.47 18.09
N LYS A 218 4.14 -14.88 18.58
CA LYS A 218 3.25 -15.47 19.57
C LYS A 218 1.81 -15.47 19.06
N PRO A 219 0.94 -16.36 19.55
CA PRO A 219 -0.49 -16.27 19.28
C PRO A 219 -1.01 -14.86 19.57
N LEU A 220 -1.97 -14.41 18.78
CA LEU A 220 -2.52 -13.07 18.87
C LEU A 220 -3.33 -12.92 20.16
N ALA A 221 -2.68 -12.40 21.21
CA ALA A 221 -3.21 -12.36 22.58
C ALA A 221 -4.54 -11.59 22.70
N SER A 222 -4.75 -10.56 21.88
CA SER A 222 -5.96 -9.73 21.86
C SER A 222 -6.73 -9.87 20.55
N SER A 223 -6.77 -11.08 20.00
CA SER A 223 -7.54 -11.33 18.78
C SER A 223 -9.04 -11.14 19.02
N PRO A 224 -9.78 -10.47 18.10
CA PRO A 224 -11.23 -10.33 18.19
C PRO A 224 -11.98 -11.57 17.72
N PHE A 225 -11.28 -12.63 17.29
CA PHE A 225 -11.89 -13.81 16.68
C PHE A 225 -12.18 -14.91 17.71
N THR A 226 -13.39 -15.47 17.61
CA THR A 226 -13.83 -16.66 18.34
C THR A 226 -13.65 -17.95 17.53
N SER A 227 -13.40 -17.82 16.22
CA SER A 227 -13.13 -18.93 15.31
C SER A 227 -12.16 -18.52 14.21
N ALA A 228 -11.41 -19.48 13.67
CA ALA A 228 -10.60 -19.31 12.47
C ALA A 228 -10.78 -20.51 11.55
N THR A 229 -11.01 -20.28 10.26
CA THR A 229 -11.20 -21.35 9.27
C THR A 229 -10.41 -21.05 8.01
N VAL A 230 -9.53 -21.97 7.62
CA VAL A 230 -8.80 -21.88 6.36
C VAL A 230 -9.77 -22.12 5.20
N GLN A 231 -9.85 -21.16 4.29
CA GLN A 231 -10.69 -21.22 3.10
C GLN A 231 -9.92 -21.78 1.91
N THR A 232 -8.73 -21.25 1.64
CA THR A 232 -7.89 -21.66 0.52
C THR A 232 -6.42 -21.63 0.91
N ILE A 233 -5.63 -22.49 0.28
CA ILE A 233 -4.18 -22.52 0.38
C ILE A 233 -3.63 -22.54 -1.04
N LEU A 234 -2.77 -21.59 -1.37
CA LEU A 234 -2.07 -21.52 -2.65
C LEU A 234 -0.57 -21.63 -2.41
N SER A 235 0.14 -22.52 -3.10
CA SER A 235 1.60 -22.61 -3.02
C SER A 235 2.27 -21.89 -4.19
N LYS A 236 3.45 -21.32 -3.90
CA LYS A 236 4.28 -20.61 -4.89
C LYS A 236 4.78 -21.55 -5.99
N GLY A 237 5.15 -22.78 -5.63
CA GLY A 237 5.55 -23.84 -6.55
C GLY A 237 4.77 -25.13 -6.33
N ALA A 238 5.01 -26.12 -7.19
CA ALA A 238 4.47 -27.46 -6.99
C ALA A 238 5.01 -28.05 -5.67
N LEU A 239 4.13 -28.68 -4.89
CA LEU A 239 4.54 -29.39 -3.69
C LEU A 239 5.12 -30.76 -4.06
N PRO A 240 6.17 -31.22 -3.36
CA PRO A 240 6.65 -32.59 -3.50
C PRO A 240 5.58 -33.59 -3.04
N VAL A 241 5.43 -34.70 -3.77
CA VAL A 241 4.48 -35.77 -3.42
C VAL A 241 4.89 -36.47 -2.13
N GLU A 242 6.19 -36.71 -1.96
CA GLU A 242 6.79 -37.31 -0.76
C GLU A 242 7.91 -36.39 -0.27
N PRO A 243 7.62 -35.40 0.58
CA PRO A 243 8.63 -34.48 1.06
C PRO A 243 9.61 -35.17 2.02
N ALA A 244 10.90 -35.02 1.75
CA ALA A 244 11.97 -35.38 2.68
C ALA A 244 12.02 -34.38 3.86
N PRO A 245 12.56 -34.77 5.03
CA PRO A 245 12.84 -33.85 6.12
C PRO A 245 13.67 -32.65 5.64
N GLY A 246 13.31 -31.46 6.09
CA GLY A 246 13.88 -30.19 5.65
C GLY A 246 13.32 -29.63 4.34
N ALA A 247 12.47 -30.37 3.60
CA ALA A 247 11.77 -29.81 2.45
C ALA A 247 10.89 -28.63 2.87
N THR A 248 10.88 -27.56 2.08
CA THR A 248 10.15 -26.33 2.39
C THR A 248 9.06 -26.04 1.37
N ALA A 249 8.02 -25.32 1.80
CA ALA A 249 6.97 -24.82 0.95
C ALA A 249 6.52 -23.44 1.40
N ASP A 250 6.48 -22.50 0.46
CA ASP A 250 5.89 -21.18 0.68
C ASP A 250 4.45 -21.19 0.19
N VAL A 251 3.51 -20.86 1.08
CA VAL A 251 2.07 -20.85 0.79
C VAL A 251 1.43 -19.52 1.19
N LEU A 252 0.40 -19.12 0.48
CA LEU A 252 -0.50 -18.04 0.82
C LEU A 252 -1.82 -18.64 1.29
N VAL A 253 -2.12 -18.45 2.57
CA VAL A 253 -3.29 -19.02 3.24
C VAL A 253 -4.35 -17.96 3.36
N THR A 254 -5.55 -18.23 2.87
CA THR A 254 -6.72 -17.37 3.13
C THR A 254 -7.47 -17.91 4.33
N VAL A 255 -7.48 -17.15 5.42
CA VAL A 255 -8.16 -17.51 6.68
C VAL A 255 -9.37 -16.60 6.87
N ARG A 256 -10.50 -17.19 7.25
CA ARG A 256 -11.68 -16.49 7.74
C ARG A 256 -11.67 -16.51 9.26
N GLY A 257 -11.42 -15.36 9.89
CA GLY A 257 -11.60 -15.15 11.33
C GLY A 257 -13.02 -14.70 11.63
N GLY A 258 -13.76 -15.45 12.46
CA GLY A 258 -15.12 -15.12 12.86
C GLY A 258 -15.17 -14.52 14.26
N ALA A 259 -15.81 -13.36 14.43
CA ALA A 259 -16.23 -12.86 15.74
C ALA A 259 -17.63 -13.39 16.10
N SER A 260 -18.48 -13.59 15.09
CA SER A 260 -19.77 -14.27 15.17
C SER A 260 -20.08 -14.98 13.84
N GLU A 261 -21.21 -15.69 13.73
CA GLU A 261 -21.66 -16.30 12.47
C GLU A 261 -21.84 -15.27 11.34
N LYS A 262 -22.30 -14.06 11.70
CA LYS A 262 -22.60 -12.97 10.75
C LYS A 262 -21.50 -11.92 10.66
N THR A 263 -20.50 -11.97 11.54
CA THR A 263 -19.41 -11.00 11.63
C THR A 263 -18.08 -11.72 11.50
N TRP A 264 -17.43 -11.55 10.36
CA TRP A 264 -16.17 -12.20 10.06
C TRP A 264 -15.26 -11.28 9.24
N TYR A 265 -13.97 -11.59 9.26
CA TYR A 265 -12.93 -10.94 8.48
C TYR A 265 -12.09 -11.98 7.76
N THR A 266 -11.75 -11.72 6.49
CA THR A 266 -10.86 -12.59 5.72
C THR A 266 -9.50 -11.95 5.62
N MET A 267 -8.45 -12.74 5.90
CA MET A 267 -7.06 -12.32 5.83
C MET A 267 -6.25 -13.31 4.99
N GLN A 268 -5.21 -12.80 4.34
CA GLN A 268 -4.23 -13.62 3.64
C GLN A 268 -2.92 -13.62 4.43
N ILE A 269 -2.37 -14.79 4.66
CA ILE A 269 -1.19 -14.99 5.50
C ILE A 269 -0.17 -15.79 4.70
N PRO A 270 0.96 -15.19 4.32
CA PRO A 270 2.03 -15.93 3.68
C PRO A 270 2.80 -16.72 4.75
N LEU A 271 2.84 -18.03 4.62
CA LEU A 271 3.53 -18.94 5.54
C LEU A 271 4.64 -19.67 4.80
N ARG A 272 5.76 -19.88 5.49
CA ARG A 272 6.73 -20.91 5.13
C ARG A 272 6.52 -22.12 6.02
N LEU A 273 6.41 -23.28 5.39
CA LEU A 273 6.39 -24.56 6.08
C LEU A 273 7.67 -25.33 5.79
N ALA A 274 8.04 -26.19 6.72
CA ALA A 274 9.09 -27.18 6.56
C ALA A 274 8.60 -28.55 7.03
N VAL A 275 9.14 -29.61 6.43
CA VAL A 275 8.92 -30.97 6.89
C VAL A 275 9.90 -31.30 8.00
N THR A 276 9.38 -31.71 9.15
CA THR A 276 10.18 -32.11 10.31
C THR A 276 10.85 -33.46 10.09
N ASP A 277 11.76 -33.84 10.99
CA ASP A 277 12.42 -35.17 10.99
C ASP A 277 11.41 -36.33 11.13
N GLN A 278 10.20 -36.05 11.62
CA GLN A 278 9.10 -37.01 11.72
C GLN A 278 8.20 -37.04 10.47
N HIS A 279 8.65 -36.46 9.35
CA HIS A 279 7.89 -36.34 8.10
C HIS A 279 6.53 -35.62 8.25
N GLN A 280 6.46 -34.64 9.16
CA GLN A 280 5.25 -33.82 9.36
C GLN A 280 5.50 -32.39 8.88
N TRP A 281 4.51 -31.80 8.22
CA TRP A 281 4.55 -30.37 7.93
C TRP A 281 4.37 -29.57 9.21
N ALA A 282 5.23 -28.57 9.41
CA ALA A 282 5.13 -27.58 10.47
C ALA A 282 5.45 -26.18 9.90
N VAL A 283 4.87 -25.15 10.49
CA VAL A 283 5.10 -23.76 10.10
C VAL A 283 6.45 -23.31 10.64
N SER A 284 7.33 -22.84 9.76
CA SER A 284 8.65 -22.35 10.15
C SER A 284 8.74 -20.83 10.21
N ALA A 285 7.88 -20.11 9.48
CA ALA A 285 7.81 -18.65 9.54
C ALA A 285 6.47 -18.12 9.03
N ILE A 286 6.07 -16.95 9.53
CA ILE A 286 5.15 -16.04 8.84
C ILE A 286 6.03 -15.11 8.00
N LEU A 287 5.76 -15.00 6.71
CA LEU A 287 6.57 -14.19 5.80
C LEU A 287 6.13 -12.73 5.88
N GLU A 288 7.09 -11.79 5.85
CA GLU A 288 6.78 -10.35 5.87
C GLU A 288 6.23 -9.84 4.53
N THR A 289 6.51 -10.56 3.44
CA THR A 289 6.13 -10.16 2.10
C THR A 289 5.40 -11.30 1.38
N VAL A 290 4.44 -10.91 0.55
CA VAL A 290 3.78 -11.80 -0.39
C VAL A 290 4.52 -11.70 -1.71
N ASP A 291 4.94 -12.83 -2.25
CA ASP A 291 5.48 -12.83 -3.60
C ASP A 291 4.40 -12.47 -4.62
N VAL A 292 4.77 -11.61 -5.56
CA VAL A 292 3.89 -11.10 -6.60
C VAL A 292 4.40 -11.54 -7.96
N GLY A 293 3.46 -11.92 -8.83
CA GLY A 293 3.78 -12.25 -10.21
C GLY A 293 4.12 -11.00 -11.03
N LYS A 294 4.00 -11.14 -12.35
CA LYS A 294 4.27 -10.05 -13.29
C LYS A 294 3.44 -8.80 -12.97
N ILE A 295 4.11 -7.65 -12.85
CA ILE A 295 3.48 -6.34 -12.69
C ILE A 295 3.28 -5.72 -14.08
N ILE A 296 2.07 -5.23 -14.34
CA ILE A 296 1.67 -4.56 -15.58
C ILE A 296 1.10 -3.20 -15.20
N HIS A 297 1.79 -2.14 -15.61
CA HIS A 297 1.26 -0.78 -15.51
C HIS A 297 0.27 -0.53 -16.66
N ARG A 298 -0.91 0.01 -16.35
CA ARG A 298 -1.88 0.45 -17.35
C ARG A 298 -1.76 1.96 -17.58
#